data_AF-A0A6H1M2R5-F1
#
_entry.id   AF-A0A6H1M2R5-F1
#
_cell.length_a   1.000
_cell.length_b   1.000
_cell.length_c   1.000
_cell.angle_alpha   90.00
_cell.angle_beta   90.00
_cell.angle_gamma   90.00
#
_symmetry.space_group_name_H-M   'P 1'
#
loop_
_entity.id
_entity.type
_entity.pdbx_description
1 polymer ?
#
loop_
_entity_poly.entity_id
_entity_poly.type
_entity_poly.pdbx_seq_one_letter_code
_entity_poly.pdbx_strand_id
1 'polypeptide(L)'
;MTRVPLLILPILDGGHELTIRKLKLQDDSFTIHYSITPPLPDADSAAPPFLPFLEAKDDLGNEYLDWGGAYGLSPDGIRTEGSLTGQPAPASEAQVLLVRVTFVQDSRETAYDMTLRIRP
;
A
#
# COMPACT_ATOMS: atom_id res chain seq x y z
N MET A 1 -9.10 8.16 19.21
CA MET A 1 -10.08 7.37 18.43
C MET A 1 -9.34 6.64 17.34
N THR A 2 -9.24 5.31 17.41
CA THR A 2 -8.59 4.49 16.38
C THR A 2 -9.52 4.47 15.16
N ARG A 3 -9.10 5.07 14.05
CA ARG A 3 -9.86 5.02 12.79
C ARG A 3 -9.90 3.56 12.33
N VAL A 4 -11.10 3.07 11.99
CA VAL A 4 -11.27 1.69 11.49
C VAL A 4 -10.43 1.54 10.21
N PRO A 5 -9.62 0.48 10.09
CA PRO A 5 -8.84 0.24 8.89
C PRO A 5 -9.75 -0.05 7.69
N LEU A 6 -9.30 0.34 6.50
CA LEU A 6 -10.02 0.03 5.26
C LEU A 6 -9.88 -1.45 4.88
N LEU A 7 -8.73 -2.04 5.20
CA LEU A 7 -8.39 -3.43 4.91
C LEU A 7 -7.28 -3.90 5.84
N ILE A 8 -7.31 -5.19 6.18
CA ILE A 8 -6.22 -5.91 6.85
C ILE A 8 -6.02 -7.22 6.10
N LEU A 9 -4.77 -7.58 5.82
CA LEU A 9 -4.43 -8.90 5.24
C LEU A 9 -3.06 -9.40 5.72
N PRO A 10 -2.88 -10.72 5.83
CA PRO A 10 -1.56 -11.32 6.02
C PRO A 10 -0.73 -11.18 4.74
N ILE A 11 0.55 -10.86 4.89
CA ILE A 11 1.53 -10.74 3.82
C ILE A 11 2.84 -11.44 4.21
N LEU A 12 3.71 -11.60 3.22
CA LEU A 12 5.05 -12.18 3.30
C LEU A 12 5.03 -13.53 4.03
N ASP A 13 4.32 -14.49 3.41
CA ASP A 13 4.13 -15.85 3.93
C ASP A 13 3.46 -15.89 5.33
N GLY A 14 2.70 -14.83 5.67
CA GLY A 14 2.00 -14.68 6.95
C GLY A 14 2.88 -14.19 8.10
N GLY A 15 4.15 -13.86 7.82
CA GLY A 15 5.06 -13.30 8.82
C GLY A 15 4.73 -11.85 9.19
N HIS A 16 3.95 -11.16 8.35
CA HIS A 16 3.55 -9.77 8.57
C HIS A 16 2.07 -9.55 8.25
N GLU A 17 1.49 -8.53 8.85
CA GLU A 17 0.13 -8.07 8.58
C GLU A 17 0.17 -6.67 7.98
N LEU A 18 -0.38 -6.51 6.78
CA LEU A 18 -0.58 -5.23 6.13
C LEU A 18 -1.95 -4.66 6.53
N THR A 19 -1.95 -3.45 7.09
CA THR A 19 -3.15 -2.69 7.40
C THR A 19 -3.21 -1.45 6.52
N ILE A 20 -4.23 -1.35 5.67
CA ILE A 20 -4.53 -0.14 4.91
C ILE A 20 -5.37 0.80 5.77
N ARG A 21 -4.82 1.97 6.10
CA ARG A 21 -5.42 2.92 7.06
C ARG A 21 -6.28 3.97 6.38
N LYS A 22 -5.86 4.42 5.19
CA LYS A 22 -6.50 5.53 4.48
C LYS A 22 -6.19 5.48 3.00
N LEU A 23 -7.20 5.73 2.19
CA LEU A 23 -7.06 6.16 0.80
C LEU A 23 -7.30 7.68 0.76
N LYS A 24 -6.34 8.44 0.25
CA LYS A 24 -6.42 9.89 0.07
C LYS A 24 -6.49 10.18 -1.43
N LEU A 25 -7.54 10.86 -1.87
CA LEU A 25 -7.65 11.36 -3.24
C LEU A 25 -7.08 12.77 -3.33
N GLN A 26 -6.45 13.07 -4.46
CA GLN A 26 -5.93 14.39 -4.84
C GLN A 26 -6.36 14.68 -6.27
N ASP A 27 -6.13 15.89 -6.75
CA ASP A 27 -6.62 16.31 -8.07
C ASP A 27 -5.94 15.55 -9.22
N ASP A 28 -4.70 15.07 -9.02
CA ASP A 28 -3.88 14.41 -10.03
C ASP A 28 -3.47 12.97 -9.68
N SER A 29 -3.80 12.49 -8.47
CA SER A 29 -3.28 11.25 -7.91
C SER A 29 -4.17 10.70 -6.79
N PHE A 30 -3.84 9.50 -6.34
CA PHE A 30 -4.31 8.98 -5.05
C PHE A 30 -3.15 8.40 -4.25
N THR A 31 -3.26 8.43 -2.93
CA THR A 31 -2.26 7.87 -2.00
C THR A 31 -2.90 6.90 -1.03
N ILE A 32 -2.34 5.69 -0.96
CA ILE A 32 -2.67 4.66 0.02
C ILE A 32 -1.71 4.81 1.18
N HIS A 33 -2.22 5.03 2.39
CA HIS A 33 -1.44 5.00 3.63
C HIS A 33 -1.65 3.66 4.34
N TYR A 34 -0.56 3.04 4.74
CA TYR A 34 -0.56 1.72 5.33
C TYR A 34 0.38 1.60 6.53
N SER A 35 0.23 0.50 7.26
CA SER A 35 1.26 0.02 8.18
C SER A 35 1.43 -1.49 8.11
N ILE A 36 2.61 -1.98 8.46
CA ILE A 36 2.96 -3.41 8.48
C ILE A 36 3.47 -3.80 9.86
N THR A 37 2.91 -4.88 10.43
CA THR A 37 3.29 -5.40 11.77
C THR A 37 3.53 -6.91 11.71
N PRO A 38 4.63 -7.46 12.29
CA PRO A 38 5.81 -6.76 12.81
C PRO A 38 6.48 -5.86 11.75
N PRO A 39 7.36 -4.92 12.15
CA PRO A 39 8.00 -4.02 11.19
C PRO A 39 8.81 -4.81 10.15
N LEU A 40 8.85 -4.30 8.93
CA LEU A 40 9.79 -4.74 7.91
C LEU A 40 11.22 -4.40 8.37
N PRO A 41 12.24 -5.14 7.89
CA PRO A 41 13.64 -4.75 8.05
C PRO A 41 13.85 -3.30 7.61
N ASP A 42 14.51 -2.51 8.45
CA ASP A 42 14.87 -1.12 8.13
C ASP A 42 16.18 -1.06 7.33
N ALA A 43 16.58 0.15 6.92
CA ALA A 43 17.79 0.37 6.14
C ALA A 43 19.09 0.03 6.90
N ASP A 44 19.04 -0.04 8.23
CA ASP A 44 20.17 -0.40 9.09
C ASP A 44 20.26 -1.92 9.32
N SER A 45 19.28 -2.68 8.82
CA SER A 45 19.29 -4.14 8.83
C SER A 45 20.30 -4.70 7.81
N ALA A 46 20.92 -5.83 8.16
CA ALA A 46 21.72 -6.61 7.22
C ALA A 46 20.84 -7.30 6.14
N ALA A 47 19.53 -7.36 6.35
CA ALA A 47 18.59 -7.93 5.37
C ALA A 47 18.29 -6.92 4.25
N PRO A 48 18.18 -7.36 2.99
CA PRO A 48 17.77 -6.48 1.89
C PRO A 48 16.40 -5.85 2.16
N PRO A 49 16.20 -4.56 1.83
CA PRO A 49 14.92 -3.89 2.04
C PRO A 49 13.83 -4.47 1.14
N PHE A 50 12.59 -4.41 1.61
CA PHE A 50 11.43 -4.67 0.75
C PHE A 50 11.06 -3.41 -0.02
N LEU A 51 10.94 -3.49 -1.34
CA LEU A 51 10.49 -2.39 -2.17
C LEU A 51 9.05 -2.63 -2.61
N PRO A 52 8.07 -1.89 -2.06
CA PRO A 52 6.68 -2.01 -2.49
C PRO A 52 6.44 -1.19 -3.77
N PHE A 53 5.76 -1.80 -4.73
CA PHE A 53 5.27 -1.17 -5.96
C PHE A 53 3.76 -1.33 -6.06
N LEU A 54 3.13 -0.38 -6.76
CA LEU A 54 1.68 -0.31 -6.92
C LEU A 54 1.28 -0.44 -8.40
N GLU A 55 0.30 -1.29 -8.66
CA GLU A 55 -0.51 -1.24 -9.86
C GLU A 55 -1.97 -1.15 -9.44
N ALA A 56 -2.79 -0.39 -10.15
CA ALA A 56 -4.22 -0.38 -9.87
C ALA A 56 -5.07 -0.22 -11.12
N LYS A 57 -6.33 -0.64 -10.98
CA LYS A 57 -7.38 -0.47 -11.97
C LYS A 57 -8.68 -0.08 -11.27
N ASP A 58 -9.49 0.78 -11.85
CA ASP A 58 -10.83 1.06 -11.33
C ASP A 58 -11.91 0.15 -11.94
N ASP A 59 -13.13 0.27 -11.42
CA ASP A 59 -14.31 -0.47 -11.89
C ASP A 59 -14.83 0.01 -13.27
N LEU A 60 -14.27 1.09 -13.82
CA LEU A 60 -14.54 1.58 -15.18
C LEU A 60 -13.50 1.10 -16.20
N GLY A 61 -12.42 0.51 -15.71
CA GLY A 61 -11.36 -0.06 -16.51
C GLY A 61 -10.12 0.83 -16.68
N ASN A 62 -10.07 2.00 -16.03
CA ASN A 62 -8.92 2.89 -16.07
C ASN A 62 -7.77 2.29 -15.27
N GLU A 63 -6.55 2.42 -15.79
CA GLU A 63 -5.33 1.90 -15.17
C GLU A 63 -4.52 3.01 -14.51
N TYR A 64 -3.82 2.65 -13.44
CA TYR A 64 -3.02 3.54 -12.63
C TYR A 64 -1.68 2.91 -12.33
N LEU A 65 -0.61 3.67 -12.52
CA LEU A 65 0.75 3.22 -12.29
C LEU A 65 1.32 3.84 -11.02
N ASP A 66 2.26 3.11 -10.43
CA ASP A 66 3.05 3.62 -9.31
C ASP A 66 3.73 4.93 -9.67
N TRP A 67 3.52 5.92 -8.80
CA TRP A 67 4.20 7.21 -8.80
C TRP A 67 5.12 7.35 -7.57
N GLY A 68 5.39 6.24 -6.89
CA GLY A 68 6.32 6.12 -5.79
C GLY A 68 5.66 6.29 -4.43
N GLY A 69 6.52 6.34 -3.43
CA GLY A 69 6.12 6.26 -2.05
C GLY A 69 7.30 6.33 -1.10
N ALA A 70 7.01 6.16 0.17
CA ALA A 70 8.00 6.08 1.22
C ALA A 70 7.48 5.17 2.32
N TYR A 71 8.39 4.51 3.01
CA TYR A 71 8.08 3.81 4.24
C TYR A 71 9.24 3.92 5.21
N GLY A 72 8.96 3.69 6.48
CA GLY A 72 9.97 3.68 7.53
C GLY A 72 9.41 3.08 8.81
N LEU A 73 10.32 2.82 9.76
CA LEU A 73 9.93 2.40 11.09
C LEU A 73 9.11 3.51 11.77
N SER A 74 8.02 3.12 12.42
CA SER A 74 7.21 4.05 13.20
C SER A 74 7.98 4.59 14.41
N PRO A 75 7.62 5.77 14.96
CA PRO A 75 8.34 6.36 16.10
C PRO A 75 8.37 5.48 17.36
N ASP A 76 7.38 4.60 17.53
CA ASP A 76 7.30 3.62 18.62
C ASP A 76 8.04 2.30 18.31
N GLY A 77 8.59 2.14 17.11
CA GLY A 77 9.41 0.98 16.72
C GLY A 77 8.65 -0.32 16.48
N ILE A 78 7.32 -0.33 16.58
CA ILE A 78 6.52 -1.58 16.56
C ILE A 78 5.96 -1.95 15.19
N ARG A 79 6.04 -1.05 14.20
CA ARG A 79 5.49 -1.26 12.86
C ARG A 79 6.25 -0.46 11.82
N THR A 80 6.14 -0.87 10.57
CA THR A 80 6.49 0.00 9.44
C THR A 80 5.28 0.85 9.10
N GLU A 81 5.47 2.15 8.87
CA GLU A 81 4.46 3.04 8.30
C GLU A 81 4.90 3.47 6.91
N GLY A 82 3.96 3.57 5.98
CA GLY A 82 4.29 3.98 4.62
C GLY A 82 3.13 4.47 3.80
N SER A 83 3.46 4.90 2.59
CA SER A 83 2.52 5.32 1.57
C SER A 83 2.95 4.86 0.18
N LEU A 84 1.96 4.57 -0.68
CA LEU A 84 2.12 4.35 -2.11
C LEU A 84 1.19 5.29 -2.85
N THR A 85 1.66 5.89 -3.94
CA THR A 85 0.89 6.86 -4.73
C THR A 85 0.68 6.31 -6.14
N GLY A 86 -0.55 6.33 -6.62
CA GLY A 86 -0.89 6.01 -8.00
C GLY A 86 -1.30 7.27 -8.78
N GLN A 87 -0.99 7.27 -10.08
CA GLN A 87 -1.42 8.30 -11.03
C GLN A 87 -2.06 7.69 -12.30
N PRO A 88 -3.04 8.37 -12.92
CA PRO A 88 -3.63 9.67 -12.52
C PRO A 88 -4.60 9.56 -11.32
N ALA A 89 -5.31 10.64 -10.98
CA ALA A 89 -6.42 10.58 -10.02
C ALA A 89 -7.52 9.62 -10.52
N PRO A 90 -8.22 8.89 -9.63
CA PRO A 90 -9.33 8.05 -10.02
C PRO A 90 -10.45 8.85 -10.69
N ALA A 91 -11.11 8.26 -11.69
CA ALA A 91 -12.23 8.91 -12.35
C ALA A 91 -13.32 9.25 -11.33
N SER A 92 -14.03 10.36 -11.54
CA SER A 92 -15.04 10.82 -10.58
C SER A 92 -16.21 9.83 -10.44
N GLU A 93 -16.44 9.01 -11.45
CA GLU A 93 -17.51 8.01 -11.50
C GLU A 93 -17.06 6.67 -10.91
N ALA A 94 -15.76 6.44 -10.75
CA ALA A 94 -15.21 5.21 -10.18
C ALA A 94 -15.63 5.05 -8.71
N GLN A 95 -15.99 3.82 -8.36
CA GLN A 95 -16.41 3.46 -6.99
C GLN A 95 -15.34 2.66 -6.25
N VAL A 96 -14.52 1.92 -6.99
CA VAL A 96 -13.60 0.94 -6.44
C VAL A 96 -12.25 1.00 -7.15
N LEU A 97 -11.16 0.86 -6.38
CA LEU A 97 -9.84 0.54 -6.90
C LEU A 97 -9.52 -0.93 -6.60
N LEU A 98 -9.21 -1.68 -7.65
CA LEU A 98 -8.53 -2.96 -7.60
C LEU A 98 -7.03 -2.66 -7.58
N VAL A 99 -6.40 -2.86 -6.43
CA VAL A 99 -5.00 -2.51 -6.20
C VAL A 99 -4.19 -3.78 -6.05
N ARG A 100 -3.07 -3.88 -6.77
CA ARG A 100 -2.03 -4.87 -6.57
C ARG A 100 -0.83 -4.18 -5.94
N VAL A 101 -0.40 -4.66 -4.78
CA VAL A 101 0.88 -4.25 -4.17
C VAL A 101 1.86 -5.39 -4.27
N THR A 102 2.99 -5.15 -4.93
CA THR A 102 4.07 -6.11 -5.10
C THR A 102 5.24 -5.70 -4.21
N PHE A 103 5.68 -6.60 -3.33
CA PHE A 103 6.89 -6.43 -2.54
C PHE A 103 8.05 -7.16 -3.24
N VAL A 104 9.13 -6.44 -3.51
CA VAL A 104 10.35 -6.97 -4.11
C VAL A 104 11.45 -7.02 -3.06
N GLN A 105 12.11 -8.16 -2.89
CA GLN A 105 13.28 -8.35 -2.04
C GLN A 105 14.24 -9.33 -2.70
N ASP A 106 15.50 -8.93 -2.93
CA ASP A 106 16.56 -9.78 -3.49
C ASP A 106 16.11 -10.64 -4.69
N SER A 107 15.45 -9.98 -5.67
CA SER A 107 14.84 -10.58 -6.87
C SER A 107 13.60 -11.46 -6.67
N ARG A 108 13.13 -11.67 -5.43
CA ARG A 108 11.83 -12.29 -5.16
C ARG A 108 10.73 -11.24 -5.17
N GLU A 109 9.69 -11.49 -5.95
CA GLU A 109 8.46 -10.68 -5.95
C GLU A 109 7.33 -11.44 -5.26
N THR A 110 6.57 -10.76 -4.41
CA THR A 110 5.34 -11.29 -3.83
C THR A 110 4.23 -10.24 -3.89
N ALA A 111 3.13 -10.59 -4.54
CA ALA A 111 2.05 -9.65 -4.84
C ALA A 111 0.78 -9.94 -4.03
N TYR A 112 0.06 -8.88 -3.70
CA TYR A 112 -1.19 -8.92 -2.96
C TYR A 112 -2.24 -8.06 -3.65
N ASP A 113 -3.35 -8.70 -4.03
CA ASP A 113 -4.49 -8.03 -4.64
C ASP A 113 -5.49 -7.60 -3.56
N MET A 114 -6.00 -6.38 -3.69
CA MET A 114 -6.85 -5.71 -2.71
C MET A 114 -7.95 -4.90 -3.39
N THR A 115 -9.06 -4.72 -2.70
CA THR A 115 -10.19 -3.91 -3.18
C THR A 115 -10.43 -2.76 -2.20
N LEU A 116 -10.28 -1.52 -2.67
CA LEU A 116 -10.48 -0.32 -1.87
C LEU A 116 -11.65 0.51 -2.41
N ARG A 117 -12.58 0.90 -1.54
CA ARG A 117 -13.67 1.82 -1.92
C ARG A 117 -13.12 3.25 -2.01
N ILE A 118 -13.38 3.90 -3.14
CA ILE A 118 -13.01 5.31 -3.38
C ILE A 118 -13.92 6.24 -2.58
N ARG A 119 -15.21 5.87 -2.47
CA ARG A 119 -16.24 6.60 -1.74
C ARG A 119 -16.81 5.72 -0.61
N PRO A 120 -17.05 6.28 0.58
CA PRO A 120 -17.77 5.59 1.66
C PRO A 120 -19.16 5.14 1.22
#